data_AF-A0A958VTB3-F1
#
_entry.id   AF-A0A958VTB3-F1
#
_cell.length_a   1.000
_cell.length_b   1.000
_cell.length_c   1.000
_cell.angle_alpha   90.00
_cell.angle_beta   90.00
_cell.angle_gamma   90.00
#
_symmetry.space_group_name_H-M   'P 1'
#
loop_
_entity.id
_entity.type
_entity.pdbx_description
1 polymer ?
#
loop_
_entity_poly.entity_id
_entity_poly.type
_entity_poly.pdbx_seq_one_letter_code
_entity_poly.pdbx_strand_id
1 'polypeptide(L)'
;REQMVEEYRSFTGAFVDPRDERIAGFIRHRLDSGAQWPDPWLSLNPSFASGGTVTELVSDGLLHEECDRIFRAKRNEEDRGTPLNFHRHQVDAFRAAATGNSYVLTTGTGSGKSLAYIVPIVDRILRGRLDGAEPRVSAIIVYPMNALANSQELELEKFLRYGYGEGKEPVTFKRYTGQEKPDDRRAILADPPD
;
A
#
# COMPACT_ATOMS: atom_id res chain seq x y z
N ARG A 1 -6.93 -23.08 -32.28
CA ARG A 1 -6.27 -23.22 -30.94
C ARG A 1 -4.77 -23.41 -31.11
N GLU A 2 -4.31 -24.43 -31.82
CA GLU A 2 -2.88 -24.71 -32.03
C GLU A 2 -2.13 -23.55 -32.72
N GLN A 3 -2.67 -23.00 -33.81
CA GLN A 3 -2.08 -21.85 -34.52
C GLN A 3 -1.92 -20.59 -33.64
N MET A 4 -2.89 -20.32 -32.76
CA MET A 4 -2.86 -19.18 -31.84
C MET A 4 -1.83 -19.36 -30.71
N VAL A 5 -1.63 -20.59 -30.26
CA VAL A 5 -0.58 -20.95 -29.28
C VAL A 5 0.80 -20.83 -29.92
N GLU A 6 0.94 -21.22 -31.19
CA GLU A 6 2.20 -21.13 -31.93
C GLU A 6 2.62 -19.68 -32.22
N GLU A 7 1.68 -18.83 -32.63
CA GLU A 7 1.91 -17.39 -32.79
C GLU A 7 2.31 -16.71 -31.47
N TYR A 8 1.61 -17.04 -30.37
CA TYR A 8 1.93 -16.50 -29.05
C TYR A 8 3.28 -16.99 -28.50
N ARG A 9 3.64 -18.26 -28.77
CA ARG A 9 4.96 -18.82 -28.47
C ARG A 9 6.06 -18.07 -29.22
N SER A 10 5.88 -17.84 -30.52
CA SER A 10 6.83 -17.10 -31.35
C SER A 10 7.03 -15.68 -30.83
N PHE A 11 5.93 -15.00 -30.49
CA PHE A 11 5.96 -13.65 -29.92
C PHE A 11 6.70 -13.61 -28.57
N THR A 12 6.28 -14.40 -27.60
CA THR A 12 6.85 -14.34 -26.23
C THR A 12 8.28 -14.89 -26.13
N GLY A 13 8.65 -15.86 -26.98
CA GLY A 13 9.99 -16.43 -27.05
C GLY A 13 11.04 -15.50 -27.67
N ALA A 14 10.63 -14.52 -28.48
CA ALA A 14 11.54 -13.61 -29.16
C ALA A 14 12.17 -12.53 -28.25
N PHE A 15 11.67 -12.35 -27.01
CA PHE A 15 12.09 -11.25 -26.13
C PHE A 15 13.27 -11.60 -25.20
N VAL A 16 13.62 -12.88 -25.05
CA VAL A 16 14.67 -13.31 -24.12
C VAL A 16 15.59 -14.29 -24.81
N ASP A 17 16.85 -13.91 -25.00
CA ASP A 17 17.93 -14.77 -25.52
C ASP A 17 18.90 -15.14 -24.37
N PRO A 18 18.69 -16.28 -23.68
CA PRO A 18 19.50 -16.67 -22.53
C PRO A 18 20.84 -17.21 -23.02
N ARG A 19 21.95 -16.56 -22.61
CA ARG A 19 23.31 -16.98 -22.97
C ARG A 19 23.81 -18.22 -22.21
N ASP A 20 23.26 -18.53 -21.05
CA ASP A 20 23.58 -19.73 -20.28
C ASP A 20 22.74 -20.90 -20.79
N GLU A 21 23.40 -21.96 -21.27
CA GLU A 21 22.76 -23.14 -21.86
C GLU A 21 21.80 -23.85 -20.91
N ARG A 22 22.07 -23.83 -19.59
CA ARG A 22 21.18 -24.46 -18.59
C ARG A 22 19.89 -23.66 -18.44
N ILE A 23 20.00 -22.33 -18.43
CA ILE A 23 18.84 -21.43 -18.37
C ILE A 23 18.03 -21.54 -19.66
N ALA A 24 18.71 -21.57 -20.82
CA ALA A 24 18.06 -21.78 -22.11
C ALA A 24 17.32 -23.13 -22.16
N GLY A 25 17.95 -24.21 -21.69
CA GLY A 25 17.34 -25.53 -21.58
C GLY A 25 16.12 -25.55 -20.65
N PHE A 26 16.22 -24.90 -19.47
CA PHE A 26 15.12 -24.79 -18.52
C PHE A 26 13.92 -24.01 -19.10
N ILE A 27 14.17 -22.87 -19.74
CA ILE A 27 13.14 -22.04 -20.37
C ILE A 27 12.45 -22.85 -21.48
N ARG A 28 13.22 -23.49 -22.37
CA ARG A 28 12.67 -24.31 -23.46
C ARG A 28 11.80 -25.44 -22.94
N HIS A 29 12.28 -26.17 -21.93
CA HIS A 29 11.51 -27.25 -21.30
C HIS A 29 10.18 -26.76 -20.70
N ARG A 30 10.16 -25.60 -20.03
CA ARG A 30 8.94 -25.00 -19.47
C ARG A 30 7.95 -24.52 -20.54
N LEU A 31 8.46 -24.02 -21.67
CA LEU A 31 7.64 -23.64 -22.82
C LEU A 31 7.01 -24.85 -23.50
N ASP A 32 7.76 -25.94 -23.64
CA ASP A 32 7.30 -27.21 -24.22
C ASP A 32 6.31 -27.93 -23.30
N SER A 33 6.44 -27.78 -21.98
CA SER A 33 5.48 -28.32 -21.01
C SER A 33 4.18 -27.51 -20.89
N GLY A 34 3.96 -26.50 -21.75
CA GLY A 34 2.74 -25.69 -21.76
C GLY A 34 2.57 -24.73 -20.59
N ALA A 35 3.65 -24.42 -19.84
CA ALA A 35 3.54 -23.60 -18.62
C ALA A 35 3.14 -22.13 -18.89
N GLN A 36 3.28 -21.65 -20.13
CA GLN A 36 2.89 -20.29 -20.53
C GLN A 36 1.39 -20.13 -20.84
N TRP A 37 0.68 -21.22 -21.12
CA TRP A 37 -0.74 -21.21 -21.45
C TRP A 37 -1.48 -22.28 -20.64
N PRO A 38 -1.55 -22.12 -19.30
CA PRO A 38 -2.39 -22.97 -18.48
C PRO A 38 -3.85 -22.83 -18.93
N ASP A 39 -4.65 -23.87 -18.69
CA ASP A 39 -6.09 -23.78 -18.91
C ASP A 39 -6.67 -22.57 -18.15
N PRO A 40 -7.71 -21.91 -18.70
CA PRO A 40 -8.29 -20.71 -18.10
C PRO A 40 -8.68 -20.98 -16.65
N TRP A 41 -8.01 -20.27 -15.74
CA TRP A 41 -8.24 -20.42 -14.31
C TRP A 41 -9.43 -19.56 -13.88
N LEU A 42 -10.55 -20.22 -13.60
CA LEU A 42 -11.70 -19.58 -12.96
C LEU A 42 -11.49 -19.60 -11.44
N SER A 43 -11.04 -18.48 -10.88
CA SER A 43 -10.99 -18.30 -9.44
C SER A 43 -12.26 -17.62 -8.94
N LEU A 44 -12.94 -18.24 -7.99
CA LEU A 44 -13.88 -17.51 -7.13
C LEU A 44 -13.03 -16.68 -6.17
N ASN A 45 -13.25 -15.36 -6.15
CA ASN A 45 -12.55 -14.47 -5.23
C ASN A 45 -13.50 -14.13 -4.07
N PRO A 46 -13.57 -14.97 -3.03
CA PRO A 46 -14.45 -14.70 -1.90
C PRO A 46 -14.08 -13.36 -1.28
N SER A 47 -15.09 -12.55 -0.95
CA SER A 47 -14.86 -11.29 -0.26
C SER A 47 -14.14 -11.54 1.07
N PHE A 48 -13.14 -10.72 1.38
CA PHE A 48 -12.47 -10.78 2.68
C PHE A 48 -13.49 -10.50 3.79
N ALA A 49 -13.35 -11.21 4.92
CA ALA A 49 -14.16 -10.97 6.10
C ALA A 49 -14.04 -9.49 6.53
N SER A 50 -15.16 -8.85 6.84
CA SER A 50 -15.17 -7.51 7.41
C SER A 50 -14.60 -7.54 8.83
N GLY A 51 -13.83 -6.51 9.18
CA GLY A 51 -13.29 -6.25 10.51
C GLY A 51 -13.98 -5.07 11.22
N GLY A 52 -14.93 -4.41 10.57
CA GLY A 52 -15.62 -3.22 11.08
C GLY A 52 -15.26 -1.94 10.32
N THR A 53 -16.09 -0.92 10.49
CA THR A 53 -15.88 0.42 9.95
C THR A 53 -14.90 1.22 10.80
N VAL A 54 -14.24 2.23 10.23
CA VAL A 54 -13.39 3.14 11.02
C VAL A 54 -14.14 3.75 12.20
N THR A 55 -15.42 4.11 12.02
CA THR A 55 -16.26 4.70 13.06
C THR A 55 -16.46 3.75 14.25
N GLU A 56 -16.70 2.47 13.97
CA GLU A 56 -16.81 1.44 15.02
C GLU A 56 -15.48 1.27 15.77
N LEU A 57 -14.35 1.17 15.03
CA LEU A 57 -13.03 0.97 15.65
C LEU A 57 -12.56 2.17 16.48
N VAL A 58 -12.98 3.39 16.12
CA VAL A 58 -12.77 4.59 16.93
C VAL A 58 -13.65 4.58 18.17
N SER A 59 -14.94 4.23 18.03
CA SER A 59 -15.86 4.09 19.17
C SER A 59 -15.39 3.05 20.18
N ASP A 60 -14.75 1.98 19.71
CA ASP A 60 -14.16 0.92 20.55
C ASP A 60 -12.82 1.33 21.18
N GLY A 61 -12.30 2.53 20.87
CA GLY A 61 -11.03 3.05 21.40
C GLY A 61 -9.78 2.43 20.77
N LEU A 62 -9.93 1.52 19.81
CA LEU A 62 -8.79 0.90 19.11
C LEU A 62 -8.03 1.93 18.28
N LEU A 63 -8.74 2.88 17.66
CA LEU A 63 -8.16 3.97 16.86
C LEU A 63 -8.45 5.34 17.50
N HIS A 64 -7.55 6.29 17.26
CA HIS A 64 -7.66 7.70 17.63
C HIS A 64 -8.87 8.36 16.97
N GLU A 65 -9.52 9.32 17.62
CA GLU A 65 -10.75 9.98 17.12
C GLU A 65 -10.61 10.57 15.71
N GLU A 66 -9.51 11.28 15.43
CA GLU A 66 -9.22 11.83 14.10
C GLU A 66 -9.13 10.78 12.98
N CYS A 67 -8.89 9.50 13.30
CA CYS A 67 -8.89 8.43 12.30
C CYS A 67 -10.26 8.32 11.61
N ASP A 68 -11.37 8.61 12.31
CA ASP A 68 -12.72 8.59 11.71
C ASP A 68 -12.85 9.60 10.57
N ARG A 69 -12.20 10.76 10.68
CA ARG A 69 -12.18 11.79 9.62
C ARG A 69 -11.17 11.48 8.52
N ILE A 70 -10.03 10.89 8.88
CA ILE A 70 -8.94 10.58 7.95
C ILE A 70 -9.34 9.43 7.01
N PHE A 71 -9.73 8.28 7.56
CA PHE A 71 -9.92 7.04 6.80
C PHE A 71 -11.33 6.90 6.24
N ARG A 72 -11.66 7.80 5.32
CA ARG A 72 -12.91 7.81 4.55
C ARG A 72 -12.60 7.75 3.05
N ALA A 73 -13.46 7.10 2.29
CA ALA A 73 -13.41 7.15 0.84
C ALA A 73 -13.87 8.53 0.35
N LYS A 74 -12.93 9.39 -0.05
CA LYS A 74 -13.17 10.76 -0.53
C LYS A 74 -12.90 10.83 -2.04
N ARG A 75 -13.75 11.55 -2.78
CA ARG A 75 -13.59 11.72 -4.24
C ARG A 75 -12.87 13.01 -4.64
N ASN A 76 -12.94 14.03 -3.78
CA ASN A 76 -12.30 15.33 -3.96
C ASN A 76 -12.07 15.99 -2.59
N GLU A 77 -11.49 17.20 -2.57
CA GLU A 77 -11.13 17.92 -1.36
C GLU A 77 -12.31 18.38 -0.50
N GLU A 78 -13.48 18.59 -1.11
CA GLU A 78 -14.71 19.04 -0.44
C GLU A 78 -15.57 17.85 0.05
N ASP A 79 -15.27 16.64 -0.42
CA ASP A 79 -16.02 15.43 -0.09
C ASP A 79 -15.67 14.94 1.33
N ARG A 80 -16.67 14.96 2.22
CA ARG A 80 -16.54 14.39 3.58
C ARG A 80 -16.28 12.88 3.56
N GLY A 81 -16.62 12.21 2.47
CA GLY A 81 -16.36 10.79 2.25
C GLY A 81 -17.19 9.83 3.09
N THR A 82 -17.17 8.56 2.71
CA THR A 82 -17.86 7.47 3.42
C THR A 82 -16.86 6.72 4.31
N PRO A 83 -17.21 6.34 5.56
CA PRO A 83 -16.35 5.54 6.43
C PRO A 83 -15.81 4.31 5.70
N LEU A 84 -14.50 4.07 5.78
CA LEU A 84 -13.93 2.84 5.26
C LEU A 84 -14.36 1.65 6.13
N ASN A 85 -14.72 0.55 5.46
CA ASN A 85 -14.87 -0.76 6.09
C ASN A 85 -13.57 -1.53 5.91
N PHE A 86 -12.90 -1.83 7.02
CA PHE A 86 -11.65 -2.57 7.01
C PHE A 86 -11.92 -4.07 6.93
N HIS A 87 -10.99 -4.79 6.31
CA HIS A 87 -10.97 -6.24 6.35
C HIS A 87 -10.41 -6.73 7.68
N ARG A 88 -10.83 -7.93 8.11
CA ARG A 88 -10.40 -8.53 9.38
C ARG A 88 -8.88 -8.57 9.53
N HIS A 89 -8.13 -8.91 8.47
CA HIS A 89 -6.67 -8.95 8.50
C HIS A 89 -6.02 -7.57 8.71
N GLN A 90 -6.69 -6.48 8.33
CA GLN A 90 -6.21 -5.12 8.61
C GLN A 90 -6.45 -4.80 10.09
N VAL A 91 -7.64 -5.10 10.62
CA VAL A 91 -7.95 -4.86 12.03
C VAL A 91 -7.09 -5.71 12.97
N ASP A 92 -6.80 -6.95 12.59
CA ASP A 92 -5.84 -7.79 13.33
C ASP A 92 -4.44 -7.17 13.35
N ALA A 93 -4.01 -6.54 12.24
CA ALA A 93 -2.76 -5.79 12.21
C ALA A 93 -2.81 -4.53 13.10
N PHE A 94 -3.95 -3.84 13.18
CA PHE A 94 -4.10 -2.68 14.08
C PHE A 94 -3.95 -3.11 15.54
N ARG A 95 -4.61 -4.22 15.93
CA ARG A 95 -4.49 -4.80 17.27
C ARG A 95 -3.05 -5.25 17.56
N ALA A 96 -2.39 -5.91 16.60
CA ALA A 96 -1.00 -6.30 16.75
C ALA A 96 -0.09 -5.08 16.96
N ALA A 97 -0.24 -4.04 16.14
CA ALA A 97 0.51 -2.80 16.26
C ALA A 97 0.28 -2.09 17.60
N ALA A 98 -0.95 -2.09 18.11
CA ALA A 98 -1.29 -1.49 19.41
C ALA A 98 -0.55 -2.14 20.60
N THR A 99 -0.08 -3.39 20.45
CA THR A 99 0.76 -4.03 21.48
C THR A 99 2.20 -3.50 21.52
N GLY A 100 2.63 -2.72 20.52
CA GLY A 100 4.01 -2.26 20.36
C GLY A 100 4.98 -3.32 19.81
N ASN A 101 4.52 -4.53 19.52
CA ASN A 101 5.35 -5.59 18.94
C ASN A 101 5.43 -5.51 17.42
N SER A 102 6.51 -6.05 16.85
CA SER A 102 6.63 -6.24 15.40
C SER A 102 5.66 -7.32 14.91
N TYR A 103 5.10 -7.14 13.72
CA TYR A 103 4.24 -8.14 13.08
C TYR A 103 4.58 -8.31 11.60
N VAL A 104 4.25 -9.48 11.06
CA VAL A 104 4.33 -9.80 9.63
C VAL A 104 2.93 -10.12 9.14
N LEU A 105 2.47 -9.40 8.11
CA LEU A 105 1.15 -9.61 7.51
C LEU A 105 1.28 -10.33 6.17
N THR A 106 0.72 -11.53 6.07
CA THR A 106 0.65 -12.32 4.84
C THR A 106 -0.78 -12.42 4.32
N THR A 107 -1.07 -11.82 3.17
CA THR A 107 -2.40 -11.82 2.54
C THR A 107 -2.24 -11.81 1.01
N GLY A 108 -3.33 -12.08 0.27
CA GLY A 108 -3.31 -12.05 -1.19
C GLY A 108 -3.03 -10.66 -1.78
N THR A 109 -2.57 -10.60 -3.02
CA THR A 109 -2.43 -9.35 -3.77
C THR A 109 -3.78 -8.64 -3.89
N GLY A 110 -3.80 -7.31 -3.75
CA GLY A 110 -5.04 -6.52 -3.81
C GLY A 110 -5.89 -6.52 -2.54
N SER A 111 -5.49 -7.21 -1.47
CA SER A 111 -6.23 -7.28 -0.18
C SER A 111 -6.25 -5.98 0.63
N GLY A 112 -5.67 -4.89 0.12
CA GLY A 112 -5.52 -3.64 0.88
C GLY A 112 -4.45 -3.70 1.98
N LYS A 113 -3.37 -4.48 1.79
CA LYS A 113 -2.22 -4.60 2.72
C LYS A 113 -1.69 -3.25 3.21
N SER A 114 -1.73 -2.22 2.36
CA SER A 114 -1.24 -0.89 2.68
C SER A 114 -1.90 -0.29 3.91
N LEU A 115 -3.23 -0.41 4.02
CA LEU A 115 -3.97 0.12 5.16
C LEU A 115 -3.57 -0.57 6.47
N ALA A 116 -3.15 -1.83 6.42
CA ALA A 116 -2.76 -2.58 7.60
C ALA A 116 -1.53 -1.99 8.33
N TYR A 117 -0.64 -1.29 7.61
CA TYR A 117 0.49 -0.57 8.22
C TYR A 117 0.31 0.95 8.24
N ILE A 118 -0.42 1.55 7.28
CA ILE A 118 -0.64 3.01 7.26
C ILE A 118 -1.51 3.46 8.44
N VAL A 119 -2.63 2.78 8.68
CA VAL A 119 -3.56 3.16 9.76
C VAL A 119 -2.88 3.15 11.14
N PRO A 120 -2.16 2.11 11.56
CA PRO A 120 -1.50 2.14 12.87
C PRO A 120 -0.35 3.16 12.97
N ILE A 121 0.33 3.48 11.86
CA ILE A 121 1.33 4.56 11.85
C ILE A 121 0.65 5.91 12.13
N VAL A 122 -0.41 6.23 11.40
CA VAL A 122 -1.17 7.47 11.57
C VAL A 122 -1.77 7.55 12.97
N ASP A 123 -2.39 6.47 13.46
CA ASP A 123 -2.92 6.37 14.83
C ASP A 123 -1.85 6.70 15.88
N ARG A 124 -0.65 6.13 15.74
CA ARG A 124 0.46 6.35 16.67
C ARG A 124 0.94 7.80 16.67
N ILE A 125 1.02 8.43 15.49
CA ILE A 125 1.42 9.84 15.34
C ILE A 125 0.40 10.75 16.03
N LEU A 126 -0.89 10.55 15.76
CA LEU A 126 -1.98 11.33 16.35
C LEU A 126 -1.96 11.26 17.88
N ARG A 127 -1.85 10.04 18.43
CA ARG A 127 -1.72 9.83 19.89
C ARG A 127 -0.47 10.52 20.46
N GLY A 128 0.66 10.44 19.77
CA GLY A 128 1.90 11.08 20.20
C GLY A 128 1.84 12.62 20.23
N ARG A 129 1.08 13.24 19.32
CA ARG A 129 0.87 14.70 19.32
C ARG A 129 0.04 15.15 20.53
N LEU A 130 -0.97 14.38 20.94
CA LEU A 130 -1.74 14.66 22.17
C LEU A 130 -0.86 14.65 23.42
N ASP A 131 0.16 13.79 23.43
CA ASP A 131 1.11 13.68 24.54
C ASP A 131 2.19 14.78 24.53
N GLY A 132 2.12 15.75 23.60
CA GLY A 132 3.05 16.87 23.50
C GLY A 132 4.43 16.50 22.94
N ALA A 133 4.52 15.41 22.16
CA ALA A 133 5.78 15.01 21.55
C ALA A 133 6.24 16.02 20.48
N GLU A 134 7.53 16.35 20.50
CA GLU A 134 8.15 17.18 19.47
C GLU A 134 8.03 16.54 18.07
N PRO A 135 7.85 17.35 17.01
CA PRO A 135 7.86 16.87 15.63
C PRO A 135 9.15 16.12 15.31
N ARG A 136 9.02 14.91 14.77
CA ARG A 136 10.14 14.05 14.33
C ARG A 136 9.61 13.08 13.29
N VAL A 137 10.49 12.52 12.46
CA VAL A 137 10.12 11.39 11.59
C VAL A 137 9.61 10.22 12.45
N SER A 138 8.31 9.93 12.40
CA SER A 138 7.71 8.84 13.17
C SER A 138 7.75 7.49 12.45
N ALA A 139 7.79 7.48 11.11
CA ALA A 139 7.83 6.25 10.32
C ALA A 139 8.55 6.42 8.98
N ILE A 140 9.20 5.34 8.52
CA ILE A 140 9.78 5.24 7.17
C ILE A 140 9.15 4.04 6.48
N ILE A 141 8.52 4.26 5.33
CA ILE A 141 7.91 3.21 4.51
C ILE A 141 8.78 3.01 3.28
N VAL A 142 9.31 1.79 3.12
CA VAL A 142 10.21 1.45 2.00
C VAL A 142 9.45 0.67 0.95
N TYR A 143 9.44 1.20 -0.28
CA TYR A 143 8.88 0.52 -1.45
C TYR A 143 10.00 0.06 -2.39
N PRO A 144 9.88 -1.12 -3.02
CA PRO A 144 10.91 -1.65 -3.92
C PRO A 144 10.97 -0.91 -5.27
N MET A 145 9.94 -0.15 -5.63
CA MET A 145 9.83 0.56 -6.90
C MET A 145 9.22 1.95 -6.72
N ASN A 146 9.74 2.94 -7.46
CA ASN A 146 9.22 4.31 -7.42
C ASN A 146 7.72 4.38 -7.78
N ALA A 147 7.25 3.56 -8.72
CA ALA A 147 5.84 3.52 -9.10
C ALA A 147 4.91 3.20 -7.91
N LEU A 148 5.34 2.31 -7.01
CA LEU A 148 4.61 2.02 -5.78
C LEU A 148 4.65 3.21 -4.85
N ALA A 149 5.82 3.84 -4.65
CA ALA A 149 5.93 5.04 -3.81
C ALA A 149 5.00 6.17 -4.30
N ASN A 150 4.96 6.42 -5.61
CA ASN A 150 4.12 7.45 -6.22
C ASN A 150 2.62 7.13 -6.03
N SER A 151 2.21 5.87 -6.24
CA SER A 151 0.83 5.46 -5.99
C SER A 151 0.42 5.63 -4.53
N GLN A 152 1.33 5.38 -3.59
CA GLN A 152 1.04 5.48 -2.17
C GLN A 152 1.05 6.93 -1.68
N GLU A 153 1.87 7.80 -2.28
CA GLU A 153 1.83 9.25 -2.07
C GLU A 153 0.43 9.80 -2.40
N LEU A 154 -0.12 9.47 -3.57
CA LEU A 154 -1.45 9.90 -3.98
C LEU A 154 -2.57 9.39 -3.05
N GLU A 155 -2.46 8.16 -2.54
CA GLU A 155 -3.44 7.64 -1.57
C GLU A 155 -3.35 8.36 -0.22
N LEU A 156 -2.13 8.68 0.26
CA LEU A 156 -1.94 9.46 1.47
C LEU A 156 -2.46 10.90 1.32
N GLU A 157 -2.33 11.52 0.13
CA GLU A 157 -2.91 12.84 -0.14
C GLU A 157 -4.42 12.86 0.08
N LYS A 158 -5.12 11.84 -0.42
CA LYS A 158 -6.58 11.71 -0.24
C LYS A 158 -6.97 11.59 1.23
N PHE A 159 -6.21 10.82 2.02
CA PHE A 159 -6.55 10.63 3.43
C PHE A 159 -6.19 11.85 4.30
N LEU A 160 -4.99 12.40 4.10
CA LEU A 160 -4.37 13.35 5.04
C LEU A 160 -4.47 14.81 4.61
N ARG A 161 -4.71 15.12 3.33
CA ARG A 161 -4.89 16.52 2.88
C ARG A 161 -6.35 16.88 2.64
N TYR A 162 -7.12 15.99 2.03
CA TYR A 162 -8.50 16.32 1.64
C TYR A 162 -9.38 16.58 2.86
N GLY A 163 -10.08 17.72 2.83
CA GLY A 163 -10.97 18.17 3.89
C GLY A 163 -10.30 18.89 5.06
N TYR A 164 -8.97 19.09 5.06
CA TYR A 164 -8.26 19.82 6.12
C TYR A 164 -7.87 21.24 5.70
N GLY A 165 -7.55 21.45 4.43
CA GLY A 165 -7.00 22.70 3.90
C GLY A 165 -5.48 22.76 4.09
N GLU A 166 -4.83 23.61 3.29
CA GLU A 166 -3.37 23.73 3.26
C GLU A 166 -2.80 24.13 4.62
N GLY A 167 -1.80 23.37 5.11
CA GLY A 167 -1.11 23.61 6.38
C GLY A 167 -1.88 23.17 7.62
N LYS A 168 -3.03 22.50 7.46
CA LYS A 168 -3.86 21.98 8.56
C LYS A 168 -3.92 20.46 8.57
N GLU A 169 -3.00 19.81 7.88
CA GLU A 169 -2.92 18.36 7.81
C GLU A 169 -2.69 17.75 9.21
N PRO A 170 -3.43 16.68 9.56
CA PRO A 170 -3.30 16.05 10.87
C PRO A 170 -2.00 15.24 11.00
N VAL A 171 -1.44 14.81 9.87
CA VAL A 171 -0.14 14.12 9.74
C VAL A 171 0.45 14.53 8.40
N THR A 172 1.74 14.86 8.36
CA THR A 172 2.47 15.20 7.14
C THR A 172 3.27 13.99 6.64
N PHE A 173 3.59 13.99 5.34
CA PHE A 173 4.40 12.95 4.72
C PHE A 173 5.14 13.53 3.51
N LYS A 174 6.28 12.93 3.18
CA LYS A 174 7.07 13.27 1.99
C LYS A 174 7.61 12.01 1.34
N ARG A 175 7.60 11.97 0.01
CA ARG A 175 8.26 10.92 -0.78
C ARG A 175 9.73 11.29 -0.98
N TYR A 176 10.62 10.32 -0.75
CA TYR A 176 12.07 10.49 -0.89
C TYR A 176 12.63 9.37 -1.78
N THR A 177 12.92 9.68 -3.04
CA THR A 177 13.44 8.75 -4.04
C THR A 177 14.57 9.41 -4.86
N GLY A 178 15.09 8.69 -5.86
CA GLY A 178 16.04 9.25 -6.81
C GLY A 178 15.43 10.22 -7.82
N GLN A 179 14.09 10.34 -7.88
CA GLN A 179 13.37 11.17 -8.86
C GLN A 179 13.23 12.64 -8.41
N GLU A 180 13.34 12.91 -7.11
CA GLU A 180 13.29 14.26 -6.54
C GLU A 180 14.52 15.07 -6.93
N LYS A 181 14.33 16.38 -7.09
CA LYS A 181 15.45 17.29 -7.31
C LYS A 181 16.35 17.30 -6.06
N PRO A 182 17.66 17.56 -6.21
CA PRO A 182 18.56 17.68 -5.08
C PRO A 182 18.09 18.69 -4.01
N ASP A 183 17.45 19.77 -4.43
CA ASP A 183 16.90 20.80 -3.53
C ASP A 183 15.73 20.27 -2.70
N ASP A 184 14.79 19.57 -3.34
CA ASP A 184 13.64 18.96 -2.65
C ASP A 184 14.10 17.94 -1.60
N ARG A 185 15.10 17.12 -1.94
CA ARG A 185 15.70 16.17 -0.99
C ARG A 185 16.36 16.86 0.20
N ARG A 186 17.05 17.98 -0.04
CA ARG A 186 17.65 18.79 1.05
C ARG A 186 16.58 19.42 1.92
N ALA A 187 15.50 19.92 1.32
CA ALA A 187 14.37 20.48 2.06
C ALA A 187 13.72 19.44 2.98
N ILE A 188 13.47 18.22 2.49
CA ILE A 188 12.93 17.11 3.30
C ILE A 188 13.86 16.75 4.48
N LEU A 189 15.18 16.82 4.30
CA LEU A 189 16.13 16.55 5.38
C LEU A 189 16.24 17.71 6.39
N ALA A 190 16.01 18.95 5.95
CA ALA A 190 16.05 20.13 6.80
C ALA A 190 14.75 20.33 7.60
N ASP A 191 13.61 19.97 7.01
CA ASP A 191 12.27 20.04 7.59
C ASP A 191 11.56 18.68 7.36
N PRO A 192 11.87 17.68 8.19
CA PRO A 192 11.31 16.34 8.04
C PRO A 192 9.82 16.30 8.37
N PRO A 193 9.02 15.48 7.66
CA PRO A 193 7.64 15.22 8.05
C PRO A 193 7.59 14.50 9.41
N ASP A 194 6.46 14.65 10.08
CA ASP A 194 6.17 14.03 11.38
C ASP A 194 5.89 12.52 11.34
#